data_AF-A0A4Y2JED9-F1
#
_entry.id   AF-A0A4Y2JED9-F1
#
_cell.length_a   1.000
_cell.length_b   1.000
_cell.length_c   1.000
_cell.angle_alpha   90.00
_cell.angle_beta   90.00
_cell.angle_gamma   90.00
#
_symmetry.space_group_name_H-M   'P 1'
#
loop_
_entity.id
_entity.type
_entity.pdbx_description
1 polymer ?
#
loop_
_entity_poly.entity_id
_entity_poly.type
_entity_poly.pdbx_seq_one_letter_code
_entity_poly.pdbx_strand_id
1 'polypeptide(L)'
;MEPIVNKLQNTDMDLHSVYRYVNTDLLANFQKQRESNDEFTNIFEAVKEDCKELDIDTKIPRLAGRQTQRCNVQCSSPEDYFKVAIYNPYVDSIITSLFTRSEKI
;
A
#
# COMPACT_ATOMS: atom_id res chain seq x y z
N MET A 1 25.33 -18.16 17.86
CA MET A 1 24.47 -17.08 17.35
C MET A 1 23.49 -17.72 16.39
N GLU A 2 22.30 -18.07 16.87
CA GLU A 2 21.28 -18.62 15.98
C GLU A 2 20.81 -17.53 14.98
N PRO A 3 20.60 -17.87 13.70
CA PRO A 3 20.08 -16.94 12.70
C PRO A 3 18.75 -16.33 13.16
N ILE A 4 18.57 -15.02 12.98
CA ILE A 4 17.30 -14.30 13.21
C ILE A 4 16.12 -15.01 12.51
N VAL A 5 16.41 -15.61 11.37
CA VAL A 5 15.49 -16.42 10.56
C VAL A 5 14.88 -17.59 11.37
N ASN A 6 15.65 -18.27 12.22
CA ASN A 6 15.16 -19.39 13.02
C ASN A 6 14.24 -18.92 14.16
N LYS A 7 14.43 -17.69 14.68
CA LYS A 7 13.53 -17.09 15.68
C LYS A 7 12.19 -16.68 15.08
N LEU A 8 12.17 -16.27 13.81
CA LEU A 8 10.94 -15.90 13.09
C LEU A 8 10.23 -17.11 12.47
N GLN A 9 10.91 -18.26 12.37
CA GLN A 9 10.40 -19.48 11.74
C GLN A 9 10.14 -20.64 12.74
N ASN A 10 10.44 -20.47 14.03
CA ASN A 10 10.13 -21.49 15.03
C ASN A 10 8.66 -21.48 15.50
N THR A 11 8.20 -22.67 15.86
CA THR A 11 6.84 -23.24 15.79
C THR A 11 6.00 -23.09 17.06
N ASP A 12 4.77 -22.57 16.94
CA ASP A 12 3.47 -23.20 17.32
C ASP A 12 2.35 -22.17 17.01
N MET A 13 2.28 -21.72 15.75
CA MET A 13 1.27 -20.72 15.37
C MET A 13 0.03 -21.48 14.95
N ASP A 14 -1.08 -21.35 15.69
CA ASP A 14 -2.36 -21.93 15.30
C ASP A 14 -2.75 -21.34 13.94
N LEU A 15 -2.47 -22.11 12.89
CA LEU A 15 -2.63 -21.70 11.51
C LEU A 15 -4.08 -21.31 11.24
N HIS A 16 -5.03 -21.90 11.96
CA HIS A 16 -6.44 -21.57 11.87
C HIS A 16 -6.76 -20.21 12.49
N SER A 17 -6.21 -19.90 13.67
CA SER A 17 -6.33 -18.55 14.26
C SER A 17 -5.67 -17.48 13.40
N VAL A 18 -4.49 -17.76 12.82
CA VAL A 18 -3.76 -16.84 11.94
C VAL A 18 -4.54 -16.62 10.66
N TYR A 19 -5.08 -17.69 10.07
CA TYR A 19 -5.93 -17.62 8.90
C TYR A 19 -7.18 -16.76 9.16
N ARG A 20 -7.84 -16.99 10.30
CA ARG A 20 -8.99 -16.19 10.71
C ARG A 20 -8.59 -14.73 10.86
N TYR A 21 -7.52 -14.44 11.58
CA TYR A 21 -7.02 -13.08 11.81
C TYR A 21 -6.67 -12.35 10.49
N VAL A 22 -5.98 -13.04 9.57
CA VAL A 22 -5.64 -12.47 8.26
C VAL A 22 -6.89 -12.19 7.43
N ASN A 23 -7.84 -13.13 7.37
CA ASN A 23 -9.03 -12.97 6.53
C ASN A 23 -10.09 -12.04 7.10
N THR A 24 -10.15 -11.87 8.42
CA THR A 24 -11.13 -10.98 9.07
C THR A 24 -10.51 -9.62 9.38
N ASP A 25 -9.56 -9.57 10.30
CA ASP A 25 -9.05 -8.31 10.83
C ASP A 25 -8.14 -7.59 9.82
N LEU A 26 -7.22 -8.32 9.21
CA LEU A 26 -6.18 -7.73 8.37
C LEU A 26 -6.75 -7.26 7.02
N LEU A 27 -7.57 -8.10 6.36
CA LEU A 27 -8.28 -7.71 5.14
C LEU A 27 -9.25 -6.55 5.38
N ALA A 28 -10.04 -6.57 6.47
CA ALA A 28 -10.97 -5.49 6.77
C ALA A 28 -10.24 -4.16 7.02
N ASN A 29 -9.08 -4.21 7.69
CA ASN A 29 -8.25 -3.01 7.90
C ASN A 29 -7.75 -2.44 6.58
N PHE A 30 -7.21 -3.26 5.66
CA PHE A 30 -6.74 -2.76 4.36
C PHE A 30 -7.88 -2.27 3.46
N GLN A 31 -9.05 -2.89 3.53
CA GLN A 31 -10.25 -2.40 2.84
C GLN A 31 -10.68 -1.03 3.41
N LYS A 32 -10.71 -0.89 4.73
CA LYS A 32 -10.99 0.39 5.38
C LYS A 32 -9.96 1.47 5.04
N GLN A 33 -8.68 1.12 4.94
CA GLN A 33 -7.62 2.04 4.51
C GLN A 33 -7.69 2.44 3.03
N ARG A 34 -8.36 1.63 2.21
CA ARG A 34 -8.65 1.97 0.82
C ARG A 34 -9.82 2.94 0.71
N GLU A 35 -10.81 2.82 1.60
CA GLU A 35 -11.97 3.70 1.67
C GLU A 35 -11.69 5.01 2.41
N SER A 36 -10.84 4.96 3.44
CA SER A 36 -10.39 6.13 4.19
C SER A 36 -9.26 6.84 3.44
N ASN A 37 -9.31 8.17 3.48
CA ASN A 37 -8.29 9.03 2.88
C ASN A 37 -7.18 9.40 3.87
N ASP A 38 -7.40 9.20 5.17
CA ASP A 38 -6.64 9.85 6.24
C ASP A 38 -5.20 9.31 6.33
N GLU A 39 -5.04 7.99 6.18
CA GLU A 39 -3.72 7.34 6.22
C GLU A 39 -2.81 7.79 5.07
N PHE A 40 -3.38 7.95 3.87
CA PHE A 40 -2.60 8.41 2.72
C PHE A 40 -2.16 9.85 2.88
N THR A 41 -3.03 10.73 3.38
CA THR A 41 -2.70 12.14 3.61
C THR A 41 -1.55 12.27 4.61
N ASN A 42 -1.54 11.50 5.70
CA ASN A 42 -0.42 11.47 6.65
C ASN A 42 0.90 11.04 5.99
N ILE A 43 0.86 9.98 5.16
CA ILE A 43 2.05 9.51 4.42
C ILE A 43 2.52 10.59 3.43
N PHE A 44 1.58 11.24 2.74
CA PHE A 44 1.90 12.27 1.76
C PHE A 44 2.49 13.52 2.41
N GLU A 45 2.00 13.92 3.59
CA GLU A 45 2.56 15.02 4.37
C GLU A 45 4.00 14.73 4.80
N ALA A 46 4.29 13.54 5.33
CA ALA A 46 5.64 13.16 5.70
C ALA A 46 6.60 13.20 4.49
N VAL A 47 6.19 12.65 3.35
CA VAL A 47 7.00 12.68 2.12
C VAL A 47 7.16 14.11 1.60
N LYS A 48 6.16 14.97 1.78
CA LYS A 48 6.21 16.38 1.37
C LYS A 48 7.19 17.18 2.23
N GLU A 49 7.29 16.87 3.52
CA GLU A 49 8.32 17.41 4.40
C GLU A 49 9.73 16.99 3.94
N ASP A 50 9.94 15.69 3.68
CA ASP A 50 11.22 15.18 3.16
C ASP A 50 11.59 15.82 1.80
N CYS A 51 10.62 15.95 0.89
CA CYS A 51 10.83 16.60 -0.40
C CYS A 51 11.23 18.08 -0.23
N LYS A 52 10.66 18.76 0.76
CA LYS A 52 10.99 20.16 1.07
C LYS A 52 12.40 20.30 1.62
N GLU A 53 12.85 19.35 2.45
CA GLU A 53 14.24 19.33 2.94
C GLU A 53 15.25 19.10 1.80
N LEU A 54 14.86 18.32 0.79
CA LEU A 54 15.69 17.98 -0.36
C LEU A 54 15.57 18.97 -1.54
N ASP A 55 14.80 20.06 -1.39
CA ASP A 55 14.48 21.04 -2.45
C ASP A 55 13.87 20.38 -3.72
N ILE A 56 13.05 19.34 -3.53
CA ILE A 56 12.37 18.61 -4.60
C ILE A 56 10.93 19.13 -4.73
N ASP A 57 10.60 19.66 -5.90
CA ASP A 57 9.26 20.12 -6.23
C ASP A 57 8.28 18.95 -6.42
N THR A 58 7.24 18.91 -5.57
CA THR A 58 6.19 17.88 -5.61
C THR A 58 5.11 18.26 -6.63
N LYS A 59 5.31 17.91 -7.90
CA LYS A 59 4.37 18.19 -9.00
C LYS A 59 3.81 16.94 -9.66
N ILE A 60 2.65 17.09 -10.29
CA ILE A 60 2.08 16.05 -11.15
C ILE A 60 3.05 15.79 -12.32
N PRO A 61 3.48 14.54 -12.56
CA PRO A 61 4.30 14.20 -13.72
C PRO A 61 3.63 14.58 -15.03
N ARG A 62 4.42 14.83 -16.08
CA ARG A 62 3.90 15.21 -17.41
C ARG A 62 2.91 14.17 -17.92
N LEU A 63 1.66 14.59 -18.17
CA LEU A 63 0.62 13.78 -18.82
C LEU A 63 0.89 13.75 -20.34
N ALA A 64 0.95 12.56 -20.93
CA ALA A 64 1.12 12.38 -22.37
C ALA A 64 -0.26 12.18 -23.04
N GLY A 65 -0.46 12.72 -24.24
CA GLY A 65 -1.73 12.57 -24.98
C GLY A 65 -2.12 11.11 -25.29
N ARG A 66 -1.15 10.19 -25.27
CA ARG A 66 -1.38 8.75 -25.31
C ARG A 66 -0.34 8.05 -24.42
N GLN A 67 -0.81 7.33 -23.41
CA GLN A 67 0.02 6.55 -22.51
C GLN A 67 -0.60 5.16 -22.35
N THR A 68 0.12 4.12 -22.75
CA THR A 68 -0.37 2.71 -22.74
C THR A 68 0.11 1.92 -21.52
N GLN A 69 1.17 2.39 -20.86
CA GLN A 69 1.81 1.68 -19.73
C GLN A 69 1.57 2.33 -18.37
N ARG A 70 1.07 3.57 -18.31
CA ARG A 70 0.80 4.27 -17.05
C ARG A 70 -0.59 4.88 -17.07
N CYS A 71 -1.16 5.03 -15.87
CA CYS A 71 -2.46 5.65 -15.70
C CYS A 71 -2.37 7.16 -16.00
N ASN A 72 -3.24 7.63 -16.89
CA ASN A 72 -3.38 9.04 -17.24
C ASN A 72 -4.52 9.66 -16.41
N VAL A 73 -4.35 9.73 -15.09
CA VAL A 73 -5.38 10.25 -14.20
C VAL A 73 -5.47 11.77 -14.37
N GLN A 74 -6.66 12.28 -14.68
CA GLN A 74 -6.93 13.71 -14.61
C GLN A 74 -7.13 14.11 -13.15
N CYS A 75 -6.04 14.48 -12.48
CA CYS A 75 -6.06 15.00 -11.12
C CYS A 75 -5.72 16.49 -11.09
N SER A 76 -6.33 17.22 -10.17
CA SER A 76 -6.04 18.64 -9.95
C SER A 76 -4.92 18.86 -8.93
N SER A 77 -4.66 17.89 -8.04
CA SER A 77 -3.61 17.96 -7.03
C SER A 77 -2.55 16.84 -7.22
N PRO A 78 -1.27 17.11 -6.89
CA PRO A 78 -0.23 16.07 -6.82
C PRO A 78 -0.58 14.94 -5.87
N GLU A 79 -1.22 15.25 -4.75
CA GLU A 79 -1.68 14.28 -3.74
C GLU A 79 -2.65 13.27 -4.36
N ASP A 80 -3.71 13.75 -5.03
CA ASP A 80 -4.69 12.89 -5.69
C ASP A 80 -4.06 12.04 -6.79
N TYR A 81 -3.08 12.61 -7.51
CA TYR A 81 -2.36 11.85 -8.54
C TYR A 81 -1.62 10.66 -7.93
N PHE A 82 -0.78 10.88 -6.92
CA PHE A 82 0.00 9.81 -6.30
C PHE A 82 -0.89 8.80 -5.58
N LYS A 83 -2.03 9.25 -5.05
CA LYS A 83 -3.03 8.37 -4.47
C LYS A 83 -3.58 7.36 -5.48
N VAL A 84 -4.10 7.85 -6.60
CA VAL A 84 -4.74 6.99 -7.61
C VAL A 84 -3.71 6.19 -8.39
N ALA A 85 -2.55 6.77 -8.69
CA ALA A 85 -1.53 6.14 -9.52
C ALA A 85 -0.65 5.14 -8.77
N ILE A 86 -0.45 5.31 -7.46
CA ILE A 86 0.49 4.50 -6.67
C ILE A 86 -0.19 3.86 -5.46
N TYR A 87 -0.76 4.65 -4.56
CA TYR A 87 -1.26 4.13 -3.27
C TYR A 87 -2.39 3.12 -3.46
N ASN A 88 -3.42 3.47 -4.22
CA ASN A 88 -4.57 2.58 -4.45
C ASN A 88 -4.15 1.24 -5.12
N PRO A 89 -3.39 1.25 -6.24
CA PRO A 89 -2.87 0.01 -6.82
C PRO A 89 -2.01 -0.82 -5.87
N TYR A 90 -1.23 -0.16 -5.00
CA TYR A 90 -0.38 -0.86 -4.04
C TYR A 90 -1.22 -1.54 -2.95
N VAL A 91 -2.19 -0.84 -2.37
CA VAL A 91 -3.12 -1.43 -1.39
C VAL A 91 -3.91 -2.59 -2.02
N ASP A 92 -4.37 -2.44 -3.27
CA ASP A 92 -5.00 -3.55 -4.02
C ASP A 92 -4.09 -4.76 -4.14
N SER A 93 -2.81 -4.53 -4.45
CA SER A 93 -1.85 -5.61 -4.60
C SER A 93 -1.65 -6.38 -3.29
N ILE A 94 -1.63 -5.67 -2.15
CA ILE A 94 -1.54 -6.27 -0.82
C ILE A 94 -2.80 -7.10 -0.55
N ILE A 95 -3.99 -6.52 -0.71
CA ILE A 95 -5.27 -7.21 -0.53
C ILE A 95 -5.32 -8.48 -1.39
N THR A 96 -4.98 -8.36 -2.68
CA THR A 96 -4.97 -9.48 -3.63
C THR A 96 -3.97 -10.56 -3.22
N SER A 97 -2.77 -10.17 -2.77
CA SER A 97 -1.74 -11.10 -2.33
C SER A 97 -2.15 -11.88 -1.08
N LEU A 98 -2.79 -11.20 -0.12
CA LEU A 98 -3.29 -11.79 1.12
C LEU A 98 -4.41 -12.78 0.81
N PHE A 99 -5.36 -12.38 -0.03
CA PHE A 99 -6.47 -13.22 -0.46
C PHE A 99 -5.99 -14.45 -1.23
N THR A 100 -5.11 -14.28 -2.22
CA THR A 100 -4.58 -15.39 -3.02
C THR A 100 -3.77 -16.38 -2.18
N ARG A 101 -3.08 -15.90 -1.14
CA ARG A 101 -2.29 -16.74 -0.23
C ARG A 101 -3.16 -17.48 0.78
N SER A 102 -4.28 -16.89 1.20
CA SER A 102 -5.23 -17.56 2.09
C SER A 102 -6.08 -18.60 1.34
N GLU A 103 -6.48 -18.39 0.09
CA GLU A 103 -7.21 -19.43 -0.67
C GLU A 103 -6.42 -20.73 -0.95
N LYS A 104 -5.09 -20.69 -0.84
CA LYS A 104 -4.22 -21.85 -1.12
C LYS A 104 -3.93 -22.77 0.07
N ILE A 105 -4.55 -22.51 1.23
CA ILE A 105 -4.43 -23.32 2.46
C ILE A 105 -5.71 -24.14 2.63
#